data_AF-A0A2H0ED36-F1
#
_entry.id   AF-A0A2H0ED36-F1
#
_cell.length_a   1.000
_cell.length_b   1.000
_cell.length_c   1.000
_cell.angle_alpha   90.00
_cell.angle_beta   90.00
_cell.angle_gamma   90.00
#
_symmetry.space_group_name_H-M   'P 1'
#
loop_
_entity.id
_entity.type
_entity.pdbx_description
1 polymer ?
#
loop_
_entity_poly.entity_id
_entity_poly.type
_entity_poly.pdbx_seq_one_letter_code
_entity_poly.pdbx_strand_id
1 'polypeptide(L)'
;MFREKLIRPKRRIISRVPRAKEERPKGEPVVRFSALGGLEEIGRNMMFFEYQDEIIVIDAGLQFPEEATPGIDYIIPNVSYLEERKEKIKALIITHGHYDHIGAIPYIMGKLGNPIIFATPITKEIIAKRQEEFVNAPKLNFQIIKSGETHQLSQNFKAEFFGVTHNIPEGVGMIIDTPVGKIVHPGEFKFDYDIDGKPRAMDVWEKIGKQKIHTLLL
;
A
#
# COMPACT_ATOMS: atom_id res chain seq x y z
N MET A 1 41.30 47.99 4.64
CA MET A 1 41.53 47.02 3.56
C MET A 1 41.55 45.64 4.20
N PHE A 2 40.66 44.66 4.02
CA PHE A 2 39.57 44.36 3.10
C PHE A 2 38.49 43.62 3.92
N ARG A 3 37.19 43.87 3.69
CA ARG A 3 36.10 42.99 4.15
C ARG A 3 35.65 42.18 2.95
N GLU A 4 35.99 40.90 2.90
CA GLU A 4 35.40 39.96 1.94
C GLU A 4 33.93 39.74 2.27
N LYS A 5 33.05 40.11 1.34
CA LYS A 5 31.65 39.73 1.38
C LYS A 5 31.54 38.27 0.96
N LEU A 6 31.26 37.37 1.92
CA LEU A 6 30.79 36.01 1.60
C LEU A 6 29.49 36.10 0.79
N ILE A 7 29.55 35.76 -0.49
CA ILE A 7 28.39 35.60 -1.36
C ILE A 7 27.78 34.23 -1.04
N ARG A 8 26.61 34.21 -0.38
CA ARG A 8 25.83 32.98 -0.18
C ARG A 8 25.19 32.58 -1.52
N PRO A 9 25.31 31.32 -1.98
CA PRO A 9 24.65 30.88 -3.20
C PRO A 9 23.13 30.94 -3.03
N LYS A 10 22.43 31.53 -4.00
CA LYS A 10 20.96 31.56 -4.05
C LYS A 10 20.45 30.11 -4.15
N ARG A 11 19.64 29.68 -3.17
CA ARG A 11 18.89 28.42 -3.26
C ARG A 11 18.06 28.44 -4.55
N ARG A 12 18.32 27.50 -5.45
CA ARG A 12 17.51 27.26 -6.65
C ARG A 12 16.18 26.70 -6.16
N ILE A 13 15.13 27.52 -6.16
CA ILE A 13 13.77 27.09 -5.90
C ILE A 13 13.42 26.13 -7.04
N ILE A 14 13.29 24.84 -6.74
CA ILE A 14 12.73 23.87 -7.67
C ILE A 14 11.28 24.32 -7.85
N SER A 15 10.96 24.86 -9.03
CA SER A 15 9.62 25.28 -9.39
C SER A 15 8.69 24.07 -9.24
N ARG A 16 7.63 24.20 -8.44
CA ARG A 16 6.55 23.20 -8.38
C ARG A 16 6.09 22.93 -9.80
N VAL A 17 6.16 21.67 -10.24
CA VAL A 17 5.55 21.25 -11.51
C VAL A 17 4.07 21.66 -11.44
N PRO A 18 3.55 22.39 -12.43
CA PRO A 18 2.14 22.77 -12.44
C PRO A 18 1.30 21.50 -12.37
N ARG A 19 0.48 21.37 -11.33
CA ARG A 19 -0.46 20.27 -11.20
C ARG A 19 -1.44 20.39 -12.38
N ALA A 20 -1.45 19.40 -13.27
CA ALA A 20 -2.40 19.36 -14.37
C ALA A 20 -3.82 19.54 -13.78
N LYS A 21 -4.60 20.47 -14.34
CA LYS A 21 -6.02 20.57 -13.99
C LYS A 21 -6.69 19.28 -14.45
N GLU A 22 -7.07 18.44 -13.50
CA GLU A 22 -7.82 17.22 -13.77
C GLU A 22 -9.19 17.57 -14.36
N GLU A 23 -9.35 17.35 -15.66
CA GLU A 23 -10.66 17.24 -16.28
C GLU A 23 -11.29 15.94 -15.79
N ARG A 24 -12.27 16.06 -14.88
CA ARG A 24 -13.07 14.92 -14.43
C ARG A 24 -14.06 14.56 -15.55
N PRO A 25 -14.19 13.28 -15.94
CA PRO A 25 -15.34 12.83 -16.71
C PRO A 25 -16.62 13.29 -16.02
N LYS A 26 -17.46 14.07 -16.71
CA LYS A 26 -18.72 14.54 -16.13
C LYS A 26 -19.74 13.40 -16.15
N GLY A 27 -20.17 12.95 -14.97
CA GLY A 27 -21.37 12.14 -14.79
C GLY A 27 -21.15 10.67 -14.41
N GLU A 28 -19.94 10.14 -14.55
CA GLU A 28 -19.63 8.75 -14.16
C GLU A 28 -18.79 8.69 -12.88
N PRO A 29 -19.01 7.68 -12.00
CA PRO A 29 -18.11 7.45 -10.88
C PRO A 29 -16.70 7.13 -11.41
N VAL A 30 -15.68 7.71 -10.78
CA VAL A 30 -14.27 7.48 -11.14
C VAL A 30 -13.49 7.14 -9.89
N VAL A 31 -12.90 5.94 -9.87
CA VAL A 31 -11.90 5.54 -8.88
C VAL A 31 -10.52 5.81 -9.46
N ARG A 32 -9.71 6.57 -8.73
CA ARG A 32 -8.32 6.84 -9.09
C ARG A 32 -7.43 5.79 -8.46
N PHE A 33 -6.39 5.38 -9.18
CA PHE A 33 -5.37 4.48 -8.71
C PHE A 33 -4.00 5.12 -8.91
N SER A 34 -3.08 4.91 -7.97
CA SER A 34 -1.66 5.20 -8.16
C SER A 34 -0.83 4.29 -7.27
N ALA A 35 0.26 3.75 -7.84
CA ALA A 35 1.34 3.21 -7.04
C ALA A 35 2.30 4.33 -6.65
N LEU A 36 2.79 4.28 -5.41
CA LEU A 36 3.85 5.14 -4.87
C LEU A 36 5.20 4.40 -4.80
N GLY A 37 5.18 3.08 -5.03
CA GLY A 37 6.33 2.21 -5.21
C GLY A 37 5.87 0.79 -5.57
N GLY A 38 6.80 -0.07 -5.99
CA GLY A 38 6.54 -1.47 -6.38
C GLY A 38 6.16 -1.70 -7.86
N LEU A 39 6.11 -0.65 -8.69
CA LEU A 39 5.95 -0.79 -10.14
C LEU A 39 7.28 -0.62 -10.86
N GLU A 40 7.66 -1.60 -11.68
CA GLU A 40 8.95 -1.67 -12.38
C GLU A 40 10.17 -1.64 -11.42
N GLU A 41 9.99 -2.05 -10.17
CA GLU A 41 11.02 -2.15 -9.14
C GLU A 41 10.76 -3.32 -8.20
N ILE A 42 11.78 -3.73 -7.43
CA ILE A 42 11.65 -4.75 -6.39
C ILE A 42 11.54 -4.08 -5.03
N GLY A 43 10.37 -4.22 -4.43
CA GLY A 43 10.03 -3.74 -3.11
C GLY A 43 9.48 -2.32 -3.06
N ARG A 44 9.44 -1.72 -1.86
CA ARG A 44 8.76 -0.43 -1.62
C ARG A 44 7.28 -0.47 -2.06
N ASN A 45 6.64 -1.63 -1.97
CA ASN A 45 5.26 -1.82 -2.40
C ASN A 45 4.34 -0.89 -1.60
N MET A 46 3.68 0.03 -2.30
CA MET A 46 2.68 0.92 -1.73
C MET A 46 1.82 1.47 -2.86
N MET A 47 0.51 1.29 -2.77
CA MET A 47 -0.44 1.84 -3.73
C MET A 47 -1.70 2.34 -3.03
N PHE A 48 -2.51 3.13 -3.73
CA PHE A 48 -3.78 3.60 -3.18
C PHE A 48 -4.88 3.66 -4.22
N PHE A 49 -6.11 3.57 -3.72
CA PHE A 49 -7.32 3.93 -4.44
C PHE A 49 -7.95 5.14 -3.79
N GLU A 50 -8.42 6.08 -4.61
CA GLU A 50 -9.12 7.28 -4.18
C GLU A 50 -10.48 7.40 -4.89
N TYR A 51 -11.52 7.60 -4.11
CA TYR A 51 -12.86 7.93 -4.60
C TYR A 51 -13.42 9.07 -3.75
N GLN A 52 -13.73 10.19 -4.39
CA GLN A 52 -14.22 11.41 -3.73
C GLN A 52 -13.28 11.88 -2.59
N ASP A 53 -13.72 11.77 -1.34
CA ASP A 53 -12.98 12.18 -0.14
C ASP A 53 -12.48 10.98 0.69
N GLU A 54 -12.38 9.81 0.06
CA GLU A 54 -11.95 8.57 0.68
C GLU A 54 -10.75 7.97 -0.06
N ILE A 55 -9.72 7.60 0.71
CA ILE A 55 -8.52 6.92 0.23
C ILE A 55 -8.36 5.63 1.01
N ILE A 56 -8.11 4.52 0.31
CA ILE A 56 -7.59 3.29 0.90
C ILE A 56 -6.18 3.05 0.36
N VAL A 57 -5.27 2.64 1.23
CA VAL A 57 -3.88 2.34 0.89
C VAL A 57 -3.66 0.84 1.02
N ILE A 58 -2.86 0.27 0.13
CA ILE A 58 -2.43 -1.12 0.17
C ILE A 58 -0.91 -1.12 0.30
N ASP A 59 -0.45 -1.80 1.35
CA ASP A 59 0.94 -1.96 1.75
C ASP A 59 1.69 -0.63 2.01
N ALA A 60 2.83 -0.75 2.64
CA ALA A 60 3.72 0.32 3.06
C ALA A 60 5.14 -0.24 3.21
N GLY A 61 5.69 -0.71 2.09
CA GLY A 61 6.97 -1.38 2.00
C GLY A 61 8.20 -0.48 2.04
N LEU A 62 9.36 -1.08 2.33
CA LEU A 62 10.68 -0.50 2.03
C LEU A 62 11.37 -1.25 0.88
N GLN A 63 12.39 -0.65 0.30
CA GLN A 63 13.33 -1.31 -0.60
C GLN A 63 14.71 -1.33 0.07
N PHE A 64 15.38 -2.48 0.01
CA PHE A 64 16.76 -2.62 0.46
C PHE A 64 17.72 -1.94 -0.52
N PRO A 65 18.86 -1.43 -0.05
CA PRO A 65 19.82 -0.72 -0.89
C PRO A 65 20.43 -1.61 -1.98
N GLU A 66 20.76 -0.98 -3.09
CA GLU A 66 21.47 -1.58 -4.22
C GLU A 66 22.90 -1.04 -4.32
N GLU A 67 23.73 -1.65 -5.17
CA GLU A 67 25.10 -1.20 -5.42
C GLU A 67 25.18 0.29 -5.82
N ALA A 68 24.16 0.80 -6.50
CA ALA A 68 24.07 2.21 -6.92
C ALA A 68 23.76 3.18 -5.77
N THR A 69 23.43 2.69 -4.56
CA THR A 69 23.04 3.50 -3.40
C THR A 69 23.94 3.26 -2.18
N PRO A 70 25.26 3.54 -2.27
CA PRO A 70 26.18 3.30 -1.16
C PRO A 70 25.85 4.18 0.04
N GLY A 71 25.80 3.57 1.24
CA GLY A 71 25.55 4.26 2.51
C GLY A 71 24.08 4.51 2.85
N ILE A 72 23.15 4.01 2.04
CA ILE A 72 21.70 4.01 2.35
C ILE A 72 21.33 2.69 3.03
N ASP A 73 20.57 2.74 4.14
CA ASP A 73 20.10 1.53 4.83
C ASP A 73 18.81 0.96 4.22
N TYR A 74 17.91 1.83 3.75
CA TYR A 74 16.64 1.49 3.10
C TYR A 74 16.03 2.70 2.39
N ILE A 75 15.20 2.43 1.39
CA ILE A 75 14.46 3.42 0.60
C ILE A 75 12.96 3.22 0.86
N ILE A 76 12.21 4.31 1.08
CA ILE A 76 10.77 4.26 1.41
C ILE A 76 9.94 5.10 0.42
N PRO A 77 8.61 4.84 0.28
CA PRO A 77 7.77 5.55 -0.68
C PRO A 77 7.66 7.04 -0.36
N ASN A 78 7.51 7.86 -1.41
CA ASN A 78 7.20 9.27 -1.24
C ASN A 78 5.69 9.46 -1.04
N VAL A 79 5.29 9.75 0.21
CA VAL A 79 3.89 9.91 0.61
C VAL A 79 3.37 11.34 0.58
N SER A 80 4.07 12.32 -0.03
CA SER A 80 3.63 13.72 0.00
C SER A 80 2.22 13.95 -0.55
N TYR A 81 1.78 13.15 -1.52
CA TYR A 81 0.40 13.21 -2.02
C TYR A 81 -0.63 12.87 -0.93
N LEU A 82 -0.34 11.83 -0.16
CA LEU A 82 -1.19 11.29 0.91
C LEU A 82 -1.11 12.15 2.18
N GLU A 83 0.06 12.69 2.51
CA GLU A 83 0.27 13.55 3.69
C GLU A 83 -0.61 14.81 3.65
N GLU A 84 -0.75 15.43 2.48
CA GLU A 84 -1.68 16.56 2.25
C GLU A 84 -3.17 16.17 2.41
N ARG A 85 -3.48 14.87 2.41
CA ARG A 85 -4.84 14.29 2.37
C ARG A 85 -5.09 13.29 3.49
N LYS A 86 -4.28 13.29 4.55
CA LYS A 86 -4.32 12.27 5.60
C LYS A 86 -5.72 12.03 6.18
N GLU A 87 -6.55 13.07 6.30
CA GLU A 87 -7.94 12.95 6.80
C GLU A 87 -8.88 12.14 5.88
N LYS A 88 -8.51 12.02 4.60
CA LYS A 88 -9.22 11.21 3.60
C LYS A 88 -8.84 9.74 3.69
N ILE A 89 -7.71 9.39 4.30
CA ILE A 89 -7.22 8.01 4.39
C ILE A 89 -8.06 7.26 5.43
N LYS A 90 -8.80 6.25 4.97
CA LYS A 90 -9.75 5.49 5.80
C LYS A 90 -9.17 4.17 6.27
N ALA A 91 -8.32 3.55 5.45
CA ALA A 91 -7.72 2.26 5.74
C ALA A 91 -6.31 2.14 5.14
N LEU A 92 -5.45 1.42 5.84
CA LEU A 92 -4.24 0.81 5.31
C LEU A 92 -4.43 -0.71 5.36
N ILE A 93 -4.36 -1.39 4.23
CA ILE A 93 -4.49 -2.85 4.14
C ILE A 93 -3.10 -3.42 3.93
N ILE A 94 -2.74 -4.46 4.68
CA ILE A 94 -1.46 -5.15 4.51
C ILE A 94 -1.72 -6.56 3.98
N THR A 95 -1.08 -6.88 2.85
CA THR A 95 -1.23 -8.18 2.18
C THR A 95 -0.49 -9.29 2.91
N HIS A 96 0.74 -9.04 3.36
CA HIS A 96 1.56 -9.99 4.11
C HIS A 96 2.74 -9.33 4.83
N GLY A 97 3.46 -10.11 5.64
CA GLY A 97 4.48 -9.60 6.58
C GLY A 97 5.90 -9.42 6.03
N HIS A 98 6.15 -9.37 4.72
CA HIS A 98 7.50 -9.07 4.23
C HIS A 98 7.84 -7.58 4.34
N TYR A 99 9.12 -7.26 4.55
CA TYR A 99 9.59 -5.88 4.76
C TYR A 99 9.31 -4.96 3.57
N ASP A 100 9.28 -5.51 2.38
CA ASP A 100 8.93 -4.77 1.19
C ASP A 100 7.43 -4.52 1.01
N HIS A 101 6.61 -4.94 1.98
CA HIS A 101 5.18 -4.60 2.14
C HIS A 101 4.87 -3.87 3.46
N ILE A 102 5.71 -4.00 4.49
CA ILE A 102 5.44 -3.41 5.82
C ILE A 102 6.51 -2.44 6.34
N GLY A 103 7.69 -2.44 5.71
CA GLY A 103 8.90 -1.88 6.30
C GLY A 103 8.91 -0.36 6.42
N ALA A 104 8.09 0.36 5.63
CA ALA A 104 7.97 1.81 5.73
C ALA A 104 6.98 2.27 6.81
N ILE A 105 6.14 1.39 7.36
CA ILE A 105 5.10 1.72 8.35
C ILE A 105 5.66 2.63 9.48
N PRO A 106 6.75 2.29 10.19
CA PRO A 106 7.21 3.10 11.31
C PRO A 106 7.61 4.53 10.93
N TYR A 107 7.95 4.77 9.66
CA TYR A 107 8.42 6.05 9.14
C TYR A 107 7.31 6.94 8.60
N ILE A 108 6.22 6.35 8.11
CA ILE A 108 5.18 7.08 7.37
C ILE A 108 3.84 7.18 8.09
N MET A 109 3.54 6.32 9.08
CA MET A 109 2.21 6.27 9.70
C MET A 109 1.75 7.61 10.29
N GLY A 110 2.67 8.39 10.89
CA GLY A 110 2.36 9.74 11.37
C GLY A 110 1.95 10.71 10.25
N LYS A 111 2.60 10.60 9.08
CA LYS A 111 2.28 11.41 7.88
C LYS A 111 0.95 11.01 7.27
N LEU A 112 0.57 9.74 7.38
CA LEU A 112 -0.70 9.21 6.89
C LEU A 112 -1.87 9.48 7.85
N GLY A 113 -1.64 10.12 9.00
CA GLY A 113 -2.71 10.36 9.99
C GLY A 113 -3.09 9.14 10.83
N ASN A 114 -2.27 8.09 10.79
CA ASN A 114 -2.46 6.85 11.55
C ASN A 114 -3.81 6.14 11.32
N PRO A 115 -4.16 5.78 10.06
CA PRO A 115 -5.43 5.10 9.76
C PRO A 115 -5.49 3.70 10.40
N ILE A 116 -6.69 3.10 10.38
CA ILE A 116 -6.88 1.70 10.77
C ILE A 116 -6.08 0.80 9.82
N ILE A 117 -5.27 -0.09 10.39
CA ILE A 117 -4.51 -1.09 9.66
C ILE A 117 -5.28 -2.41 9.65
N PHE A 118 -5.65 -2.88 8.47
CA PHE A 118 -6.25 -4.20 8.24
C PHE A 118 -5.12 -5.19 7.93
N ALA A 119 -4.88 -6.14 8.83
CA ALA A 119 -3.79 -7.11 8.69
C ALA A 119 -4.17 -8.47 9.29
N THR A 120 -3.55 -9.53 8.78
CA THR A 120 -3.67 -10.87 9.36
C THR A 120 -2.98 -10.94 10.73
N PRO A 121 -3.36 -11.89 11.61
CA PRO A 121 -2.74 -12.05 12.92
C PRO A 121 -1.20 -12.07 12.88
N ILE A 122 -0.59 -12.89 12.01
CA ILE A 122 0.87 -12.98 11.90
C ILE A 122 1.47 -11.66 11.42
N THR A 123 0.87 -11.05 10.40
CA THR A 123 1.35 -9.77 9.85
C THR A 123 1.31 -8.66 10.89
N LYS A 124 0.23 -8.57 11.67
CA LYS A 124 0.13 -7.64 12.81
C LYS A 124 1.28 -7.84 13.79
N GLU A 125 1.56 -9.06 14.22
CA GLU A 125 2.59 -9.32 15.22
C GLU A 125 4.00 -8.97 14.69
N ILE A 126 4.27 -9.22 13.41
CA ILE A 126 5.54 -8.81 12.77
C ILE A 126 5.66 -7.27 12.78
N ILE A 127 4.61 -6.55 12.38
CA ILE A 127 4.60 -5.09 12.39
C ILE A 127 4.77 -4.57 13.83
N ALA A 128 4.02 -5.12 14.78
CA ALA A 128 4.09 -4.73 16.19
C ALA A 128 5.50 -4.92 16.76
N LYS A 129 6.15 -6.05 16.43
CA LYS A 129 7.53 -6.31 16.84
C LYS A 129 8.49 -5.28 16.26
N ARG A 130 8.35 -4.95 14.97
CA ARG A 130 9.16 -3.92 14.32
C ARG A 130 8.94 -2.54 14.95
N GLN A 131 7.71 -2.25 15.35
CA GLN A 131 7.31 -0.97 15.94
C GLN A 131 7.99 -0.70 17.31
N GLU A 132 8.40 -1.73 18.05
CA GLU A 132 9.12 -1.60 19.33
C GLU A 132 10.45 -0.82 19.19
N GLU A 133 11.09 -0.87 18.03
CA GLU A 133 12.33 -0.14 17.75
C GLU A 133 12.10 1.36 17.50
N PHE A 134 10.85 1.79 17.32
CA PHE A 134 10.48 3.17 16.99
C PHE A 134 9.62 3.80 18.08
N VAL A 135 10.25 4.08 19.23
CA VAL A 135 9.57 4.62 20.43
C VAL A 135 8.83 5.94 20.22
N ASN A 136 9.20 6.71 19.18
CA ASN A 136 8.58 8.01 18.86
C ASN A 136 7.48 7.91 17.79
N ALA A 137 7.29 6.74 17.17
CA ALA A 137 6.27 6.54 16.15
C ALA A 137 4.90 6.31 16.80
N PRO A 138 3.80 6.61 16.09
CA PRO A 138 2.47 6.51 16.66
C PRO A 138 2.14 5.07 17.05
N LYS A 139 1.35 4.91 18.11
CA LYS A 139 0.73 3.62 18.42
C LYS A 139 -0.23 3.25 17.29
N LEU A 140 0.02 2.12 16.66
CA LEU A 140 -0.76 1.64 15.54
C LEU A 140 -2.13 1.12 16.00
N ASN A 141 -3.15 1.30 15.15
CA ASN A 141 -4.49 0.80 15.36
C ASN A 141 -4.78 -0.32 14.37
N PHE A 142 -5.05 -1.53 14.85
CA PHE A 142 -5.23 -2.71 14.01
C PHE A 142 -6.66 -3.23 14.05
N GLN A 143 -7.16 -3.58 12.87
CA GLN A 143 -8.31 -4.46 12.66
C GLN A 143 -7.78 -5.79 12.12
N ILE A 144 -8.01 -6.88 12.85
CA ILE A 144 -7.65 -8.22 12.37
C ILE A 144 -8.60 -8.62 11.24
N ILE A 145 -8.01 -9.17 10.17
CA ILE A 145 -8.72 -9.77 9.04
C ILE A 145 -8.35 -11.24 8.89
N LYS A 146 -9.25 -12.03 8.31
CA LYS A 146 -9.02 -13.42 7.93
C LYS A 146 -9.50 -13.70 6.51
N SER A 147 -8.93 -14.74 5.89
CA SER A 147 -9.42 -15.24 4.60
C SER A 147 -10.92 -15.59 4.68
N GLY A 148 -11.69 -15.15 3.69
CA GLY A 148 -13.12 -15.31 3.60
C GLY A 148 -13.94 -14.23 4.31
N GLU A 149 -13.30 -13.33 5.08
CA GLU A 149 -14.00 -12.23 5.73
C GLU A 149 -14.19 -11.03 4.79
N THR A 150 -15.28 -10.31 5.00
CA THR A 150 -15.55 -9.04 4.33
C THR A 150 -15.60 -7.92 5.36
N HIS A 151 -14.91 -6.82 5.09
CA HIS A 151 -14.87 -5.65 5.95
C HIS A 151 -15.25 -4.38 5.19
N GLN A 152 -16.08 -3.55 5.82
CA GLN A 152 -16.37 -2.21 5.32
C GLN A 152 -15.21 -1.28 5.70
N LEU A 153 -14.54 -0.70 4.70
CA LEU A 153 -13.35 0.14 4.90
C LEU A 153 -13.72 1.62 5.03
N SER A 154 -14.75 2.04 4.30
CA SER A 154 -15.28 3.41 4.29
C SER A 154 -16.74 3.40 3.79
N GLN A 155 -17.34 4.55 3.45
CA GLN A 155 -18.67 4.53 2.84
C GLN A 155 -18.66 3.89 1.44
N ASN A 156 -17.60 4.12 0.66
CA ASN A 156 -17.54 3.70 -0.75
C ASN A 156 -16.62 2.49 -1.00
N PHE A 157 -15.82 2.07 -0.01
CA PHE A 157 -14.91 0.94 -0.14
C PHE A 157 -15.26 -0.18 0.84
N LYS A 158 -15.34 -1.41 0.32
CA LYS A 158 -15.49 -2.65 1.10
C LYS A 158 -14.56 -3.70 0.50
N ALA A 159 -13.89 -4.49 1.33
CA ALA A 159 -12.96 -5.52 0.88
C ALA A 159 -13.38 -6.91 1.37
N GLU A 160 -13.44 -7.88 0.46
CA GLU A 160 -13.46 -9.31 0.78
C GLU A 160 -12.02 -9.84 0.66
N PHE A 161 -11.51 -10.48 1.72
CA PHE A 161 -10.16 -11.02 1.75
C PHE A 161 -10.15 -12.50 1.39
N PHE A 162 -9.11 -12.95 0.71
CA PHE A 162 -8.90 -14.37 0.38
C PHE A 162 -7.45 -14.76 0.58
N GLY A 163 -7.22 -15.97 1.09
CA GLY A 163 -5.88 -16.50 1.29
C GLY A 163 -5.18 -16.77 -0.02
N VAL A 164 -3.89 -16.45 -0.07
CA VAL A 164 -2.98 -16.80 -1.16
C VAL A 164 -1.77 -17.54 -0.61
N THR A 165 -1.19 -18.42 -1.43
CA THR A 165 0.08 -19.05 -1.06
C THR A 165 1.24 -18.13 -1.39
N HIS A 166 2.15 -17.95 -0.45
CA HIS A 166 3.38 -17.17 -0.62
C HIS A 166 4.53 -17.78 0.21
N ASN A 167 5.66 -17.09 0.29
CA ASN A 167 6.84 -17.48 1.07
C ASN A 167 6.73 -17.13 2.57
N ILE A 168 5.69 -16.40 2.98
CA ILE A 168 5.34 -16.16 4.38
C ILE A 168 3.91 -16.64 4.66
N PRO A 169 3.61 -17.15 5.88
CA PRO A 169 2.25 -17.53 6.24
C PRO A 169 1.26 -16.36 6.20
N GLU A 170 -0.03 -16.71 6.08
CA GLU A 170 -1.15 -15.74 6.12
C GLU A 170 -1.07 -14.59 5.10
N GLY A 171 -0.52 -14.86 3.92
CA GLY A 171 -0.66 -13.97 2.77
C GLY A 171 -2.12 -13.89 2.33
N VAL A 172 -2.59 -12.67 2.06
CA VAL A 172 -3.97 -12.41 1.61
C VAL A 172 -4.01 -11.50 0.39
N GLY A 173 -4.89 -11.86 -0.53
CA GLY A 173 -5.42 -10.98 -1.56
C GLY A 173 -6.75 -10.36 -1.12
N MET A 174 -7.25 -9.44 -1.95
CA MET A 174 -8.48 -8.71 -1.69
C MET A 174 -9.29 -8.46 -2.96
N ILE A 175 -10.62 -8.52 -2.81
CA ILE A 175 -11.61 -8.05 -3.77
C ILE A 175 -12.20 -6.77 -3.20
N ILE A 176 -11.92 -5.64 -3.84
CA ILE A 176 -12.34 -4.31 -3.41
C ILE A 176 -13.60 -3.94 -4.18
N ASP A 177 -14.73 -3.88 -3.47
CA ASP A 177 -15.96 -3.32 -3.96
C ASP A 177 -15.83 -1.79 -3.98
N THR A 178 -16.03 -1.20 -5.15
CA THR A 178 -16.02 0.25 -5.37
C THR A 178 -17.27 0.68 -6.14
N PRO A 179 -17.57 1.99 -6.22
CA PRO A 179 -18.70 2.49 -7.01
C PRO A 179 -18.57 2.25 -8.53
N VAL A 180 -17.37 1.91 -9.03
CA VAL A 180 -17.15 1.59 -10.46
C VAL A 180 -17.16 0.09 -10.75
N GLY A 181 -17.05 -0.76 -9.72
CA GLY A 181 -17.00 -2.20 -9.85
C GLY A 181 -15.99 -2.87 -8.91
N LYS A 182 -15.85 -4.19 -9.05
CA LYS A 182 -14.93 -5.00 -8.24
C LYS A 182 -13.51 -4.92 -8.79
N ILE A 183 -12.56 -4.55 -7.95
CA ILE A 183 -11.12 -4.56 -8.26
C ILE A 183 -10.47 -5.70 -7.47
N VAL A 184 -9.73 -6.58 -8.13
CA VAL A 184 -9.01 -7.67 -7.48
C VAL A 184 -7.53 -7.32 -7.41
N HIS A 185 -6.94 -7.43 -6.23
CA HIS A 185 -5.50 -7.40 -6.03
C HIS A 185 -5.11 -8.60 -5.17
N PRO A 186 -4.42 -9.61 -5.74
CA PRO A 186 -4.08 -10.82 -5.01
C PRO A 186 -2.90 -10.65 -4.04
N GLY A 187 -2.24 -9.48 -4.04
CA GLY A 187 -0.93 -9.34 -3.41
C GLY A 187 0.12 -10.16 -4.13
N GLU A 188 1.23 -10.43 -3.46
CA GLU A 188 2.20 -11.42 -3.95
C GLU A 188 1.69 -12.83 -3.69
N PHE A 189 1.70 -13.66 -4.73
CA PHE A 189 1.26 -15.03 -4.64
C PHE A 189 2.07 -15.95 -5.56
N LYS A 190 2.04 -17.23 -5.24
CA LYS A 190 2.48 -18.32 -6.10
C LYS A 190 1.44 -19.43 -6.08
N PHE A 191 1.42 -20.24 -7.12
CA PHE A 191 0.68 -21.50 -7.09
C PHE A 191 1.53 -22.55 -6.39
N ASP A 192 0.93 -23.21 -5.40
CA ASP A 192 1.49 -24.43 -4.80
C ASP A 192 0.92 -25.64 -5.52
N TYR A 193 1.76 -26.65 -5.72
CA TYR A 193 1.40 -27.87 -6.44
C TYR A 193 1.58 -29.06 -5.52
N ASP A 194 0.68 -30.03 -5.60
CA ASP A 194 0.87 -31.30 -4.90
C ASP A 194 1.94 -32.19 -5.56
N ILE A 195 2.19 -33.36 -4.97
CA ILE A 195 3.20 -34.31 -5.47
C ILE A 195 2.89 -34.82 -6.89
N ASP A 196 1.63 -34.77 -7.30
CA ASP A 196 1.16 -35.18 -8.63
C ASP A 196 1.16 -34.00 -9.63
N GLY A 197 1.63 -32.81 -9.21
CA GLY A 197 1.69 -31.62 -10.04
C GLY A 197 0.33 -30.91 -10.22
N LYS A 198 -0.67 -31.19 -9.38
CA LYS A 198 -1.96 -30.49 -9.43
C LYS A 198 -1.92 -29.23 -8.57
N PRO A 199 -2.41 -28.09 -9.07
CA PRO A 199 -2.43 -26.86 -8.31
C PRO A 199 -3.41 -26.97 -7.14
N ARG A 200 -2.98 -26.48 -5.97
CA ARG A 200 -3.80 -26.39 -4.76
C ARG A 200 -4.54 -25.05 -4.71
N ALA A 201 -5.59 -25.00 -3.88
CA ALA A 201 -6.36 -23.78 -3.58
C ALA A 201 -6.92 -23.05 -4.83
N MET A 202 -7.26 -23.81 -5.89
CA MET A 202 -7.84 -23.26 -7.12
C MET A 202 -9.28 -22.78 -6.95
N ASP A 203 -9.98 -23.26 -5.93
CA ASP A 203 -11.36 -22.89 -5.59
C ASP A 203 -11.53 -21.38 -5.38
N VAL A 204 -10.54 -20.73 -4.76
CA VAL A 204 -10.52 -19.26 -4.57
C VAL A 204 -10.51 -18.54 -5.92
N TRP A 205 -9.63 -18.96 -6.83
CA TRP A 205 -9.48 -18.35 -8.15
C TRP A 205 -10.69 -18.59 -9.04
N GLU A 206 -11.27 -19.81 -9.01
CA GLU A 206 -12.52 -20.11 -9.70
C GLU A 206 -13.68 -19.27 -9.16
N LYS A 207 -13.77 -19.07 -7.84
CA LYS A 207 -14.78 -18.21 -7.21
C LYS A 207 -14.63 -16.77 -7.69
N ILE A 208 -13.40 -16.24 -7.75
CA ILE A 208 -13.12 -14.89 -8.27
C ILE A 208 -13.52 -14.79 -9.74
N GLY A 209 -13.16 -15.77 -10.57
CA GLY A 209 -13.47 -15.78 -12.01
C GLY A 209 -14.97 -15.83 -12.34
N LYS A 210 -15.81 -16.33 -11.42
CA LYS A 210 -17.27 -16.31 -11.55
C LYS A 210 -17.90 -14.95 -11.20
N GLN A 211 -17.14 -14.03 -10.60
CA GLN A 211 -17.62 -12.69 -10.27
C GLN A 211 -17.40 -11.73 -11.45
N LYS A 212 -18.21 -10.67 -11.50
CA LYS A 212 -18.03 -9.58 -12.47
C LYS A 212 -16.90 -8.65 -12.02
N ILE A 213 -15.67 -9.06 -12.29
CA ILE A 213 -14.46 -8.26 -11.99
C ILE A 213 -14.31 -7.16 -13.03
N HIS A 214 -14.15 -5.92 -12.56
CA HIS A 214 -13.91 -4.75 -13.40
C HIS A 214 -12.42 -4.62 -13.74
N THR A 215 -11.56 -4.78 -12.73
CA THR A 215 -10.10 -4.68 -12.88
C THR A 215 -9.42 -5.77 -12.07
N LEU A 216 -8.40 -6.38 -12.66
CA LEU A 216 -7.49 -7.30 -12.00
C LEU A 216 -6.09 -6.66 -12.00
N LEU A 217 -5.51 -6.45 -10.83
CA LEU A 217 -4.14 -5.99 -10.65
C LEU A 217 -3.25 -7.20 -10.41
N LEU A 218 -2.35 -7.51 -11.35
CA LEU A 218 -1.35 -8.58 -11.26
C LEU A 218 0.04 -7.97 -11.22
#